data_AF-A0A3D4BKE8-F1
#
_entry.id   AF-A0A3D4BKE8-F1
#
_cell.length_a   1.000
_cell.length_b   1.000
_cell.length_c   1.000
_cell.angle_alpha   90.00
_cell.angle_beta   90.00
_cell.angle_gamma   90.00
#
_symmetry.space_group_name_H-M   'P 1'
#
loop_
_entity.id
_entity.type
_entity.pdbx_description
1 polymer ?
#
loop_
_entity_poly.entity_id
_entity_poly.type
_entity_poly.pdbx_seq_one_letter_code
_entity_poly.pdbx_strand_id
1 'polypeptide(L)'
;MDKKKVFRLDYAQTKSLVKAGKIAATNALRHSKALDLSITFIDKGVVYEELPNGAKNVVATIETPDNTVHTFRKGMILHAK
;
A
#
# COMPACT_ATOMS: atom_id res chain seq x y z
N MET A 1 -13.42 -22.35 -9.72
CA MET A 1 -13.45 -20.87 -9.76
C MET A 1 -12.52 -20.43 -10.88
N ASP A 2 -13.09 -20.23 -12.06
CA ASP A 2 -12.31 -19.92 -13.27
C ASP A 2 -11.82 -18.47 -13.20
N LYS A 3 -10.50 -18.24 -13.28
CA LYS A 3 -9.91 -16.90 -13.21
C LYS A 3 -10.24 -16.18 -14.51
N LYS A 4 -11.29 -15.34 -14.50
CA LYS A 4 -11.60 -14.44 -15.62
C LYS A 4 -10.33 -13.69 -16.02
N LYS A 5 -9.75 -14.04 -17.18
CA LYS A 5 -8.61 -13.33 -17.77
C LYS A 5 -9.12 -11.95 -18.20
N VAL A 6 -8.81 -10.93 -17.41
CA VAL A 6 -9.08 -9.55 -17.79
C VAL A 6 -7.97 -9.13 -18.74
N PHE A 7 -8.25 -9.18 -20.04
CA PHE A 7 -7.35 -8.67 -21.07
C PHE A 7 -7.46 -7.14 -21.13
N ARG A 8 -6.86 -6.45 -20.15
CA ARG A 8 -6.69 -5.00 -20.26
C ARG A 8 -5.46 -4.71 -21.13
N LEU A 9 -5.63 -3.83 -22.12
CA LEU A 9 -4.56 -3.40 -23.02
C LEU A 9 -3.36 -2.78 -22.28
N ASP A 10 -3.60 -2.19 -21.11
CA ASP A 10 -2.63 -1.51 -20.25
C ASP A 10 -1.85 -2.45 -19.30
N TYR A 11 -2.16 -3.75 -19.26
CA TYR A 11 -1.62 -4.67 -18.26
C TYR A 11 -0.07 -4.74 -18.31
N ALA A 12 0.50 -4.79 -19.51
CA ALA A 12 1.95 -4.84 -19.69
C ALA A 12 2.64 -3.54 -19.25
N GLN A 13 2.04 -2.39 -19.58
CA GLN A 13 2.53 -1.06 -19.19
C GLN A 13 2.47 -0.87 -17.67
N THR A 14 1.33 -1.23 -17.07
CA THR A 14 1.13 -1.19 -15.61
C THR A 14 2.13 -2.08 -14.89
N LYS A 15 2.35 -3.32 -15.39
CA LYS A 15 3.33 -4.24 -14.82
C LYS A 15 4.76 -3.68 -14.92
N SER A 16 5.10 -3.05 -16.04
CA SER A 16 6.39 -2.39 -16.24
C SER A 16 6.59 -1.25 -15.24
N LEU A 17 5.58 -0.39 -15.08
CA LEU A 17 5.60 0.72 -14.13
C LEU A 17 5.78 0.23 -12.69
N VAL A 18 5.01 -0.78 -12.27
CA VAL A 18 5.14 -1.40 -10.94
C VAL A 18 6.54 -1.98 -10.73
N LYS A 19 7.11 -2.62 -11.76
CA LYS A 19 8.48 -3.17 -11.69
C LYS A 19 9.51 -2.06 -11.52
N ALA A 20 9.42 -0.99 -12.32
CA ALA A 20 10.31 0.17 -12.22
C ALA A 20 10.22 0.83 -10.84
N GLY A 21 9.00 1.03 -10.32
CA GLY A 21 8.77 1.57 -8.98
C GLY A 21 9.41 0.73 -7.88
N LYS A 22 9.28 -0.61 -7.95
CA LYS A 22 9.94 -1.53 -6.99
C LYS A 22 11.45 -1.42 -7.00
N ILE A 23 12.06 -1.34 -8.18
CA ILE A 23 13.53 -1.21 -8.31
C ILE A 23 13.98 0.14 -7.74
N ALA A 24 13.31 1.23 -8.12
CA ALA A 24 13.62 2.58 -7.62
C ALA A 24 13.52 2.66 -6.10
N ALA A 25 12.43 2.15 -5.52
CA ALA A 25 12.23 2.13 -4.06
C ALA A 25 13.31 1.30 -3.34
N THR A 26 13.69 0.13 -3.88
CA THR A 26 14.74 -0.70 -3.30
C THR A 26 16.10 0.00 -3.31
N ASN A 27 16.42 0.69 -4.40
CA ASN A 27 17.66 1.45 -4.50
C ASN A 27 17.66 2.65 -3.55
N ALA A 28 16.56 3.41 -3.48
CA ALA A 28 16.41 4.52 -2.55
C ALA A 28 16.57 4.05 -1.09
N LEU A 29 16.00 2.90 -0.72
CA LEU A 29 16.17 2.28 0.59
C LEU A 29 17.64 1.98 0.87
N ARG A 30 18.35 1.35 -0.07
CA ARG A 30 19.78 1.01 0.08
C ARG A 30 20.64 2.26 0.26
N HIS A 31 20.42 3.29 -0.55
CA HIS A 31 21.15 4.55 -0.43
C HIS A 31 20.84 5.27 0.88
N SER A 32 19.59 5.27 1.33
CA SER A 32 19.20 5.86 2.62
C SER A 32 19.90 5.16 3.78
N LYS A 33 19.97 3.81 3.75
CA LYS A 33 20.72 3.02 4.74
C LYS A 33 22.23 3.28 4.70
N ALA A 34 22.80 3.47 3.52
CA ALA A 34 24.24 3.77 3.37
C ALA A 34 24.61 5.18 3.88
N LEU A 35 23.63 6.08 3.97
CA LEU A 35 23.79 7.46 4.43
C LEU A 35 23.32 7.65 5.89
N ASP A 36 22.99 6.56 6.59
CA ASP A 36 22.43 6.61 7.95
C ASP A 36 21.24 7.59 8.07
N LEU A 37 20.36 7.60 7.07
CA LEU A 37 19.13 8.39 7.08
C LEU A 37 17.99 7.61 7.73
N SER A 38 17.08 8.31 8.42
CA SER A 38 15.85 7.70 8.90
C SER A 38 14.93 7.31 7.74
N ILE A 39 14.29 6.15 7.85
CA ILE A 39 13.44 5.58 6.81
C ILE A 39 12.04 5.41 7.37
N THR A 40 11.07 6.10 6.78
CA THR A 40 9.66 5.90 7.10
C THR A 40 9.05 4.86 6.17
N PHE A 41 8.39 3.85 6.72
CA PHE A 41 7.68 2.83 5.93
C PHE A 41 6.33 2.47 6.56
N ILE A 42 5.43 1.93 5.75
CA ILE A 42 4.12 1.45 6.20
C ILE A 42 4.16 -0.07 6.25
N ASP A 43 3.85 -0.66 7.40
CA ASP A 43 3.63 -2.10 7.53
C ASP A 43 2.32 -2.36 8.29
N LYS A 44 1.47 -3.23 7.73
CA LYS A 44 0.15 -3.60 8.29
C LYS A 44 -0.73 -2.42 8.76
N GLY A 45 -0.69 -1.31 8.01
CA GLY A 45 -1.48 -0.11 8.33
C GLY A 45 -0.87 0.78 9.43
N VAL A 46 0.35 0.48 9.89
CA VAL A 46 1.09 1.30 10.83
C VAL A 46 2.30 1.92 10.12
N VAL A 47 2.47 3.22 10.30
CA VAL A 47 3.62 3.99 9.84
C VAL A 47 4.73 3.85 10.88
N TYR A 48 5.86 3.28 10.45
CA TYR A 48 7.07 3.12 11.23
C TYR A 48 8.15 4.07 10.72
N GLU A 49 8.97 4.58 11.63
CA GLU A 49 10.23 5.24 11.34
C GLU A 49 11.38 4.38 11.86
N GLU A 50 12.21 3.88 10.95
CA GLU A 50 13.46 3.16 11.25
C GLU A 50 14.59 4.17 11.35
N LEU A 51 15.15 4.29 12.55
CA LEU A 51 16.35 5.07 12.83
C LEU A 51 17.60 4.32 12.37
N PRO A 52 18.74 5.01 12.16
CA PRO A 52 19.99 4.38 11.69
C PRO A 52 20.56 3.32 12.65
N ASN A 53 20.20 3.42 13.93
CA ASN A 53 20.55 2.45 14.97
C ASN A 53 19.69 1.16 14.93
N GLY A 54 18.75 1.04 13.99
CA GLY A 54 17.83 -0.07 13.85
C GLY A 54 16.61 0.00 14.78
N ALA A 55 16.47 1.05 15.59
CA ALA A 55 15.27 1.28 16.40
C ALA A 55 14.10 1.66 15.50
N LYS A 56 12.91 1.12 15.81
CA LYS A 56 11.67 1.40 15.08
C LYS A 56 10.72 2.18 15.98
N ASN A 57 10.39 3.39 15.57
CA ASN A 57 9.37 4.21 16.22
C ASN A 57 8.05 4.08 15.46
N VAL A 58 6.94 4.00 16.18
CA VAL A 58 5.60 4.08 15.59
C VAL A 58 5.23 5.56 15.46
N VAL A 59 5.01 6.02 14.23
CA VAL A 59 4.69 7.43 13.95
C VAL A 59 3.17 7.64 13.91
N ALA A 60 2.44 6.72 13.26
CA ALA A 60 0.99 6.82 13.13
C ALA A 60 0.36 5.46 12.82
N THR A 61 -0.86 5.25 13.29
CA THR A 61 -1.70 4.14 12.83
C THR A 61 -2.68 4.69 11.81
N ILE A 62 -2.68 4.12 10.60
CA ILE A 62 -3.65 4.45 9.55
C ILE A 62 -4.93 3.69 9.90
N GLU A 63 -5.92 4.41 10.40
CA GLU A 63 -7.28 3.87 10.54
C GLU A 63 -7.83 3.64 9.13
N THR A 64 -7.84 2.38 8.69
CA THR A 64 -8.62 2.01 7.50
C THR A 64 -10.09 2.23 7.83
N PRO A 65 -10.83 3.06 7.06
CA PRO A 65 -12.27 3.18 7.25
C PRO A 65 -12.88 1.79 7.08
N ASP A 66 -13.80 1.46 7.99
CA ASP A 66 -14.46 0.17 8.05
C ASP A 66 -15.16 -0.05 6.70
N ASN A 67 -14.56 -0.88 5.84
CA ASN A 67 -15.15 -1.29 4.58
C ASN A 67 -16.21 -2.34 4.90
N THR A 68 -17.23 -1.97 5.66
CA THR A 68 -18.44 -2.76 5.78
C THR A 68 -19.06 -2.80 4.40
N VAL A 69 -18.82 -3.89 3.66
CA VAL A 69 -19.48 -4.16 2.39
C VAL A 69 -20.97 -4.33 2.71
N HIS A 70 -21.73 -3.24 2.60
CA HIS A 70 -23.17 -3.29 2.78
C HIS A 70 -23.76 -4.12 1.65
N THR A 71 -24.26 -5.31 1.99
CA THR A 71 -24.89 -6.19 1.00
C THR A 71 -26.32 -5.70 0.80
N PHE A 72 -26.53 -4.84 -0.19
CA PHE A 72 -27.86 -4.34 -0.53
C PHE A 72 -28.68 -5.41 -1.26
N ARG A 73 -29.94 -5.59 -0.85
CA ARG A 73 -30.93 -6.42 -1.55
C ARG A 73 -31.96 -5.52 -2.23
N LYS A 74 -32.58 -6.02 -3.30
CA LYS A 74 -33.64 -5.31 -4.03
C LYS A 74 -34.76 -4.90 -3.07
N GLY A 75 -35.10 -3.62 -3.02
CA GLY A 75 -36.14 -3.06 -2.15
C GLY A 75 -35.63 -2.32 -0.90
N MET A 76 -34.31 -2.20 -0.70
CA MET A 76 -33.75 -1.39 0.40
C MET A 76 -33.62 0.09 0.02
N ILE A 77 -33.88 0.97 0.99
CA ILE A 77 -33.66 2.42 0.90
C ILE A 77 -32.50 2.78 1.83
N LEU A 78 -31.43 3.34 1.28
CA LEU A 78 -30.32 3.86 2.07
C LEU A 78 -30.66 5.27 2.54
N HIS A 79 -30.87 5.43 3.84
CA HIS A 79 -30.87 6.74 4.50
C HIS A 79 -29.45 7.02 5.02
N ALA A 80 -28.62 7.65 4.19
CA ALA A 80 -27.42 8.30 4.66
C ALA A 80 -27.82 9.72 5.11
N LYS A 81 -27.51 10.07 6.35
CA LYS A 81 -27.68 11.44 6.87
C LYS A 81 -26.47 12.28 6.48
#